data_AF-A0A961TTZ1-F1
#
_entry.id   AF-A0A961TTZ1-F1
#
_cell.length_a   1.000
_cell.length_b   1.000
_cell.length_c   1.000
_cell.angle_alpha   90.00
_cell.angle_beta   90.00
_cell.angle_gamma   90.00
#
_symmetry.space_group_name_H-M   'P 1'
#
loop_
_entity.id
_entity.type
_entity.pdbx_description
1 polymer ?
#
loop_
_entity_poly.entity_id
_entity_poly.type
_entity_poly.pdbx_seq_one_letter_code
_entity_poly.pdbx_strand_id
1 'polypeptide(L)'
;NDQSDDSIAAAVDNLADAGATVFVAGSAGEKGQVLPTVDAGHPFLNPICRVVSFYRFVEALSVALGENPDAPALLKKVTKTV
;
A
#
# COMPACT_ATOMS: atom_id res chain seq x y z
N ASN A 1 8.89 -3.30 13.42
CA ASN A 1 8.08 -4.33 12.74
C ASN A 1 7.05 -4.92 13.67
N ASP A 2 5.88 -5.25 13.12
CA ASP A 2 4.82 -6.00 13.81
C ASP A 2 4.87 -7.49 13.42
N GLN A 3 4.01 -8.32 14.02
CA GLN A 3 4.02 -9.78 13.83
C GLN A 3 3.58 -10.25 12.43
N SER A 4 3.05 -9.35 11.59
CA SER A 4 2.55 -9.69 10.25
C SER A 4 3.59 -9.49 9.15
N ASP A 5 4.73 -8.88 9.46
CA ASP A 5 5.71 -8.48 8.45
C ASP A 5 6.31 -9.69 7.70
N ASP A 6 6.49 -10.85 8.37
CA ASP A 6 7.04 -12.06 7.75
C ASP A 6 6.08 -12.68 6.72
N SER A 7 4.78 -12.71 7.00
CA SER A 7 3.79 -13.25 6.06
C SER A 7 3.57 -12.32 4.87
N ILE A 8 3.68 -11.01 5.08
CA ILE A 8 3.68 -10.00 4.01
C ILE A 8 4.91 -10.19 3.12
N ALA A 9 6.11 -10.36 3.69
CA ALA A 9 7.33 -10.58 2.92
C ALA A 9 7.23 -11.84 2.03
N ALA A 10 6.72 -12.95 2.57
CA ALA A 10 6.49 -14.16 1.78
C ALA A 10 5.47 -13.95 0.65
N ALA A 11 4.39 -13.21 0.90
CA ALA A 11 3.41 -12.88 -0.13
C ALA A 11 3.99 -12.00 -1.24
N VAL A 12 4.85 -11.05 -0.88
CA VAL A 12 5.56 -10.16 -1.81
C VAL A 12 6.47 -10.96 -2.73
N ASP A 13 7.28 -11.87 -2.19
CA ASP A 13 8.19 -12.68 -2.99
C ASP A 13 7.43 -13.63 -3.92
N ASN A 14 6.34 -14.24 -3.45
CA ASN A 14 5.48 -15.08 -4.27
C ASN A 14 4.83 -14.32 -5.44
N LEU A 15 4.37 -13.09 -5.22
CA LEU A 15 3.80 -12.25 -6.27
C LEU A 15 4.87 -11.80 -7.28
N ALA A 16 6.06 -11.45 -6.79
CA ALA A 16 7.20 -11.10 -7.64
C ALA A 16 7.63 -12.29 -8.52
N ASP A 17 7.67 -13.51 -7.95
CA ASP A 17 7.98 -14.74 -8.69
C ASP A 17 6.92 -15.09 -9.74
N ALA A 18 5.68 -14.66 -9.54
CA ALA A 18 4.63 -14.75 -10.54
C ALA A 18 4.73 -13.66 -11.65
N GLY A 19 5.75 -12.79 -11.59
CA GLY A 19 6.00 -11.74 -12.58
C GLY A 19 5.32 -10.40 -12.29
N ALA A 20 4.72 -10.22 -11.10
CA ALA A 20 4.13 -8.94 -10.73
C ALA A 20 5.20 -7.92 -10.32
N THR A 21 4.96 -6.64 -10.60
CA THR A 21 5.71 -5.55 -9.96
C THR A 21 5.06 -5.22 -8.62
N VAL A 22 5.76 -5.49 -7.52
CA VAL A 22 5.20 -5.37 -6.18
C VAL A 22 5.80 -4.18 -5.44
N PHE A 23 4.94 -3.31 -4.92
CA PHE A 23 5.30 -2.16 -4.08
C PHE A 23 4.75 -2.37 -2.66
N VAL A 24 5.55 -2.08 -1.64
CA VAL A 24 5.23 -2.40 -0.24
C VAL A 24 5.48 -1.19 0.66
N ALA A 25 4.47 -0.77 1.43
CA ALA A 25 4.65 0.19 2.50
C ALA A 25 5.05 -0.55 3.79
N GLY A 26 6.36 -0.71 4.01
CA GLY A 26 6.91 -1.49 5.12
C GLY A 26 8.13 -2.31 4.71
N SER A 27 8.34 -3.46 5.35
CA SER A 27 9.40 -4.38 4.92
C SER A 27 8.96 -5.09 3.64
N ALA A 28 9.73 -4.95 2.57
CA ALA A 28 9.66 -5.92 1.48
C ALA A 28 10.43 -7.18 1.91
N GLY A 29 10.08 -8.33 1.33
CA GLY A 29 10.98 -9.49 1.27
C GLY A 29 12.21 -9.16 0.41
N GLU A 30 12.75 -10.15 -0.29
CA GLU A 30 13.94 -9.93 -1.13
C GLU A 30 13.62 -9.20 -2.45
N LYS A 31 12.38 -9.30 -2.95
CA LYS A 31 12.04 -8.95 -4.34
C LYS A 31 11.10 -7.76 -4.51
N GLY A 32 10.52 -7.24 -3.42
CA GLY A 32 9.58 -6.10 -3.47
C GLY A 32 10.26 -4.73 -3.44
N GLN A 33 9.59 -3.72 -4.02
CA GLN A 33 10.02 -2.33 -3.91
C GLN A 33 9.43 -1.68 -2.66
N VAL A 34 10.27 -1.24 -1.74
CA VAL A 34 9.83 -0.56 -0.51
C VAL A 34 9.46 0.89 -0.82
N LEU A 35 8.23 1.28 -0.51
CA LEU A 35 7.77 2.66 -0.58
C LEU A 35 8.42 3.50 0.53
N PRO A 36 8.75 4.78 0.27
CA PRO A 36 9.24 5.69 1.29
C PRO A 36 8.26 5.74 2.47
N THR A 37 8.71 5.27 3.63
CA THR A 37 7.89 5.15 4.84
C THR A 37 8.67 5.66 6.04
N VAL A 38 7.98 6.29 7.00
CA VAL A 38 8.56 6.77 8.25
C VAL A 38 8.35 5.73 9.35
N ASP A 39 9.40 5.46 10.14
CA ASP A 39 9.25 4.74 11.41
C ASP A 39 8.65 5.68 12.45
N ALA A 40 7.54 5.27 13.06
CA ALA A 40 6.83 6.07 14.05
C ALA A 40 7.51 6.05 15.43
N GLY A 41 8.58 5.28 15.61
CA GLY A 41 9.27 5.09 16.90
C GLY A 41 8.51 4.21 17.90
N HIS A 42 7.31 3.73 17.52
CA HIS A 42 6.52 2.77 18.29
C HIS A 42 5.84 1.76 17.34
N PRO A 43 5.96 0.44 17.55
CA PRO A 43 5.42 -0.57 16.64
C PRO A 43 3.93 -0.42 16.30
N PHE A 44 3.08 -0.11 17.29
CA PHE A 44 1.65 0.12 17.06
C PHE A 44 1.29 1.36 16.22
N LEU A 45 2.22 2.29 16.03
CA LEU A 45 1.99 3.49 15.22
C LEU A 45 2.49 3.33 13.78
N ASN A 46 3.35 2.34 13.52
CA ASN A 46 3.87 2.06 12.18
C ASN A 46 2.79 1.79 11.12
N PRO A 47 1.67 1.08 11.41
CA PRO A 47 0.60 0.91 10.43
C PRO A 47 0.02 2.24 9.92
N ILE A 48 -0.05 3.27 10.76
CA ILE A 48 -0.57 4.59 10.38
C ILE A 48 0.38 5.26 9.37
N CYS A 49 1.69 5.25 9.64
CA CYS A 49 2.70 5.80 8.73
C CYS A 49 2.76 5.03 7.40
N ARG A 50 2.61 3.70 7.43
CA ARG A 50 2.54 2.85 6.24
C ARG A 50 1.33 3.18 5.38
N VAL A 51 0.15 3.37 5.98
CA VAL A 51 -1.08 3.77 5.27
C VAL A 51 -0.92 5.10 4.53
N VAL A 52 -0.27 6.09 5.15
CA VAL A 52 -0.01 7.39 4.48
C VAL A 52 0.86 7.21 3.24
N SER A 53 1.90 6.39 3.36
CA SER A 53 2.83 6.08 2.26
C SER A 53 2.11 5.36 1.11
N PHE A 54 1.25 4.40 1.46
CA PHE A 54 0.39 3.70 0.49
C PHE A 54 -0.55 4.66 -0.26
N TYR A 55 -1.29 5.52 0.44
CA TYR A 55 -2.23 6.43 -0.23
C TYR A 55 -1.55 7.44 -1.15
N ARG A 56 -0.36 7.92 -0.77
CA ARG A 56 0.46 8.77 -1.66
C ARG A 56 0.90 8.03 -2.92
N PHE A 57 1.27 6.76 -2.81
CA PHE A 57 1.60 5.92 -3.96
C PHE A 57 0.38 5.68 -4.86
N VAL A 58 -0.76 5.30 -4.28
CA VAL A 58 -1.99 5.04 -5.05
C VAL A 58 -2.46 6.27 -5.80
N GLU A 59 -2.44 7.45 -5.18
CA GLU A 59 -2.77 8.72 -5.83
C GLU A 59 -1.88 8.97 -7.05
N ALA A 60 -0.56 8.87 -6.89
CA ALA A 60 0.38 9.08 -7.98
C ALA A 60 0.20 8.04 -9.10
N LEU A 61 -0.05 6.78 -8.73
CA LEU A 61 -0.30 5.71 -9.69
C LEU A 61 -1.59 5.93 -10.47
N SER A 62 -2.69 6.29 -9.81
CA SER A 62 -3.97 6.61 -10.47
C SER A 62 -3.80 7.72 -11.50
N VAL A 63 -3.13 8.82 -11.13
CA VAL A 63 -2.86 9.92 -12.06
C VAL A 63 -2.00 9.46 -13.24
N ALA A 64 -0.96 8.65 -13.00
CA ALA A 64 -0.11 8.10 -14.05
C ALA A 64 -0.86 7.16 -15.01
N LEU A 65 -1.89 6.47 -14.53
CA LEU A 65 -2.78 5.62 -15.32
C LEU A 65 -3.89 6.42 -16.05
N GLY A 66 -3.98 7.73 -15.85
CA GLY A 66 -5.04 8.58 -16.42
C GLY A 66 -6.37 8.50 -15.68
N GLU A 67 -6.37 7.93 -14.47
CA GLU A 67 -7.55 7.79 -13.61
C GLU A 67 -7.70 8.98 -12.64
N ASN A 68 -8.92 9.20 -12.15
CA ASN A 68 -9.20 10.21 -11.13
C ASN A 68 -9.37 9.56 -9.74
N PRO A 69 -8.39 9.68 -8.82
CA PRO A 69 -8.47 9.07 -7.49
C PRO A 69 -9.60 9.65 -6.61
N ASP A 70 -10.08 10.87 -6.89
CA ASP A 70 -11.19 11.51 -6.18
C ASP A 70 -12.58 11.14 -6.72
N ALA A 71 -12.63 10.50 -7.90
CA ALA A 71 -13.88 10.04 -8.52
C ALA A 71 -13.79 8.56 -8.94
N PRO A 72 -13.54 7.63 -8.00
CA PRO A 72 -13.40 6.23 -8.33
C PRO A 72 -14.70 5.65 -8.90
N ALA A 73 -14.56 4.81 -9.93
CA ALA A 73 -15.68 4.12 -10.54
C ALA A 73 -16.43 3.29 -9.48
N LEU A 74 -17.76 3.28 -9.57
CA LEU A 74 -18.66 2.49 -8.71
C LEU A 74 -18.71 2.91 -7.22
N LEU A 75 -18.04 4.00 -6.82
CA LEU A 75 -18.15 4.54 -5.47
C LEU A 75 -18.89 5.88 -5.50
N LYS A 76 -19.93 6.02 -4.66
CA LYS A 76 -20.53 7.33 -4.36
C LYS A 76 -20.09 7.74 -2.97
N LYS A 77 -19.53 8.95 -2.84
CA LYS A 77 -19.03 9.53 -1.58
C LYS A 77 -20.10 9.64 -0.48
N VAL A 78 -21.38 9.46 -0.80
CA VAL A 78 -22.49 9.48 0.16
C VAL A 78 -23.26 8.18 0.10
N THR A 79 -23.29 7.46 1.21
CA THR A 79 -24.30 6.41 1.45
C THR A 79 -25.65 7.10 1.61
N LYS A 80 -26.48 7.09 0.57
CA LYS A 80 -27.84 7.64 0.64
C LYS A 80 -28.75 6.64 1.35
N THR A 81 -29.08 6.89 2.61
CA THR A 81 -30.25 6.26 3.24
C THR A 81 -31.50 7.02 2.79
N VAL A 82 -32.48 6.30 2.26
CA VAL A 82 -33.81 6.82 1.88
C VAL A 82 -34.74 6.91 3.08
#